data_AF-A0A4Q3KSF9-F1
#
_entry.id   AF-A0A4Q3KSF9-F1
#
_cell.length_a   1.000
_cell.length_b   1.000
_cell.length_c   1.000
_cell.angle_alpha   90.00
_cell.angle_beta   90.00
_cell.angle_gamma   90.00
#
_symmetry.space_group_name_H-M   'P 1'
#
loop_
_entity.id
_entity.type
_entity.pdbx_description
1 polymer ?
#
loop_
_entity_poly.entity_id
_entity_poly.type
_entity_poly.pdbx_seq_one_letter_code
_entity_poly.pdbx_strand_id
1 'polypeptide(L)'
;GSRIIDIHEYLLEKGVQLQGKSAYLYHEPCHNPMKLQDSVKTVKALVGPQVVKSERCCGESGTLGVTRPDIATQVRFRKEQEIVKGEALLRASGAVGAQENVKILTSCPSCLQGLNRYQDDLQNGLLEADYIVVEMARKILGENWMPEYVERANAGGIERVLV
;
A
#
# COMPACT_ATOMS: atom_id res chain seq x y z
N GLY A 1 31.05 -6.71 -2.94
CA GLY A 1 29.82 -6.19 -3.58
C GLY A 1 28.81 -5.87 -2.49
N SER A 2 27.99 -4.83 -2.68
CA SER A 2 26.95 -4.45 -1.72
C SER A 2 25.67 -5.24 -1.99
N ARG A 3 24.98 -5.68 -0.94
CA ARG A 3 23.69 -6.38 -1.04
C ARG A 3 22.58 -5.39 -1.38
N ILE A 4 21.77 -5.70 -2.38
CA ILE A 4 20.55 -4.97 -2.73
C ILE A 4 19.36 -5.75 -2.17
N ILE A 5 18.49 -5.08 -1.42
CA ILE A 5 17.28 -5.66 -0.82
C ILE A 5 16.18 -4.59 -0.82
N ASP A 6 14.94 -5.01 -1.01
CA ASP A 6 13.78 -4.13 -0.88
C ASP A 6 13.54 -3.75 0.60
N ILE A 7 13.04 -2.54 0.84
CA ILE A 7 12.83 -2.04 2.20
C ILE A 7 11.88 -2.93 3.04
N HIS A 8 10.85 -3.52 2.43
CA HIS A 8 9.89 -4.36 3.15
C HIS A 8 10.54 -5.66 3.62
N GLU A 9 11.38 -6.25 2.77
CA GLU A 9 12.16 -7.45 3.12
C GLU A 9 13.23 -7.12 4.17
N TYR A 10 13.85 -5.94 4.08
CA TYR A 10 14.80 -5.47 5.08
C TYR A 10 14.15 -5.26 6.45
N LEU A 11 12.98 -4.61 6.51
CA LEU A 11 12.23 -4.44 7.76
C LEU A 11 11.85 -5.79 8.37
N LEU A 12 11.44 -6.75 7.54
CA LEU A 12 11.13 -8.10 7.99
C LEU A 12 12.38 -8.80 8.57
N GLU A 13 13.53 -8.70 7.91
CA GLU A 13 14.82 -9.22 8.39
C GLU A 13 15.22 -8.60 9.74
N LYS A 14 14.88 -7.33 9.97
CA LYS A 14 15.13 -6.63 11.24
C LYS A 14 14.06 -6.88 12.31
N GLY A 15 13.04 -7.69 12.02
CA GLY A 15 11.96 -7.96 12.96
C GLY A 15 11.02 -6.77 13.21
N VAL A 16 11.01 -5.79 12.32
CA VAL A 16 10.10 -4.64 12.40
C VAL A 16 8.75 -5.04 11.80
N GLN A 17 7.77 -5.30 12.67
CA GLN A 17 6.45 -5.80 12.31
C GLN A 17 5.37 -5.12 13.17
N LEU A 18 4.14 -5.05 12.65
CA LEU A 18 2.98 -4.60 13.40
C LEU A 18 2.45 -5.71 14.31
N GLN A 19 2.07 -5.35 15.53
CA GLN A 19 1.42 -6.25 16.49
C GLN A 19 -0.12 -6.25 16.37
N GLY A 20 -0.66 -5.39 15.49
CA GLY A 20 -2.10 -5.19 15.32
C GLY A 20 -2.78 -6.28 14.50
N LYS A 21 -4.11 -6.30 14.56
CA LYS A 21 -4.98 -7.14 13.74
C LYS A 21 -5.72 -6.31 12.69
N SER A 22 -5.03 -5.34 12.08
CA SER A 22 -5.63 -4.55 11.01
C SER A 22 -5.78 -5.39 9.75
N ALA A 23 -6.85 -5.16 9.03
CA ALA A 23 -7.18 -5.85 7.80
C ALA A 23 -6.91 -4.97 6.59
N TYR A 24 -6.29 -5.55 5.56
CA TYR A 24 -5.84 -4.78 4.40
C TYR A 24 -6.16 -5.52 3.10
N LEU A 25 -6.50 -4.75 2.07
CA LEU A 25 -6.24 -5.18 0.70
C LEU A 25 -4.76 -4.98 0.41
N TYR A 26 -4.17 -5.86 -0.39
CA TYR A 26 -2.81 -5.68 -0.88
C TYR A 26 -2.79 -5.68 -2.40
N HIS A 27 -2.31 -4.57 -2.99
CA HIS A 27 -2.02 -4.48 -4.41
C HIS A 27 -0.52 -4.72 -4.64
N GLU A 28 -0.22 -5.92 -5.11
CA GLU A 28 1.10 -6.25 -5.64
C GLU A 28 1.37 -5.44 -6.92
N PRO A 29 2.43 -4.62 -6.96
CA PRO A 29 2.78 -3.87 -8.16
C PRO A 29 3.19 -4.80 -9.31
N CYS A 30 2.90 -4.38 -10.55
CA CYS A 30 3.39 -5.08 -11.75
C CYS A 30 4.92 -5.21 -11.77
N HIS A 31 5.61 -4.23 -11.19
CA HIS A 31 7.06 -4.25 -10.97
C HIS A 31 7.36 -4.52 -9.49
N ASN A 32 6.99 -5.70 -9.00
CA ASN A 32 7.20 -6.08 -7.60
C ASN A 32 8.72 -6.04 -7.26
N PRO A 33 9.15 -5.21 -6.29
CA PRO A 33 10.56 -5.07 -5.93
C PRO A 33 11.06 -6.16 -4.98
N MET A 34 10.17 -6.90 -4.29
CA MET A 34 10.53 -7.96 -3.35
C MET A 34 11.00 -9.22 -4.11
N LYS A 35 12.16 -9.77 -3.74
CA LYS A 35 12.82 -10.87 -4.47
C LYS A 35 13.25 -12.06 -3.63
N LEU A 36 13.31 -11.92 -2.31
CA LEU A 36 13.72 -12.98 -1.39
C LEU A 36 12.61 -13.99 -1.15
N GLN A 37 11.35 -13.56 -1.20
CA GLN A 37 10.19 -14.44 -1.09
C GLN A 37 8.93 -13.84 -1.73
N ASP A 38 7.83 -14.59 -1.68
CA ASP A 38 6.50 -14.13 -2.09
C ASP A 38 6.10 -12.83 -1.36
N SER A 39 5.61 -11.85 -2.12
CA SER A 39 5.28 -10.51 -1.60
C SER A 39 4.12 -10.54 -0.63
N VAL A 40 3.08 -11.35 -0.88
CA VAL A 40 1.92 -11.46 0.00
C VAL A 40 2.35 -12.05 1.34
N LYS A 41 3.24 -13.04 1.31
CA LYS A 41 3.84 -13.60 2.52
C LYS A 41 4.65 -12.55 3.29
N THR A 42 5.49 -11.75 2.61
CA THR A 42 6.23 -10.65 3.24
C THR A 42 5.28 -9.63 3.88
N VAL A 43 4.26 -9.17 3.15
CA VAL A 43 3.30 -8.20 3.65
C VAL A 43 2.52 -8.75 4.84
N LYS A 44 2.04 -9.99 4.78
CA LYS A 44 1.36 -10.64 5.93
C LYS A 44 2.25 -10.73 7.16
N ALA A 45 3.54 -10.99 6.98
CA ALA A 45 4.49 -11.02 8.08
C ALA A 45 4.74 -9.63 8.68
N LEU A 46 4.64 -8.56 7.86
CA LEU A 46 4.85 -7.19 8.31
C LEU A 46 3.61 -6.57 8.99
N VAL A 47 2.42 -6.79 8.44
CA VAL A 47 1.20 -6.07 8.87
C VAL A 47 0.13 -6.95 9.53
N GLY A 48 0.33 -8.26 9.55
CA GLY A 48 -0.60 -9.23 10.11
C GLY A 48 -1.28 -10.11 9.06
N PRO A 49 -1.96 -11.19 9.48
CA PRO A 49 -2.44 -12.24 8.57
C PRO A 49 -3.67 -11.85 7.73
N GLN A 50 -4.40 -10.80 8.12
CA GLN A 50 -5.65 -10.36 7.50
C GLN A 50 -5.41 -9.51 6.24
N VAL A 51 -4.66 -10.08 5.29
CA VAL A 51 -4.35 -9.44 4.01
C VAL A 51 -4.97 -10.22 2.88
N VAL A 52 -5.82 -9.54 2.11
CA VAL A 52 -6.45 -10.08 0.89
C VAL A 52 -5.78 -9.43 -0.31
N LYS A 53 -5.22 -10.25 -1.21
CA LYS A 53 -4.61 -9.74 -2.44
C LYS A 53 -5.68 -9.20 -3.38
N SER A 54 -5.54 -7.95 -3.80
CA SER A 54 -6.34 -7.32 -4.85
C SER A 54 -5.57 -7.40 -6.17
N GLU A 55 -5.97 -8.35 -7.00
CA GLU A 55 -5.32 -8.66 -8.27
C GLU A 55 -5.46 -7.53 -9.30
N ARG A 56 -4.75 -7.70 -10.43
CA ARG A 56 -4.78 -6.83 -11.63
C ARG A 56 -4.16 -5.45 -11.43
N CYS A 57 -3.72 -4.89 -12.56
CA CYS A 57 -3.09 -3.56 -12.66
C CYS A 57 -4.05 -2.45 -12.21
N CYS A 58 -3.53 -1.36 -11.63
CA CYS A 58 -4.35 -0.22 -11.22
C CYS A 58 -4.80 0.69 -12.38
N GLY A 59 -4.38 0.44 -13.62
CA GLY A 59 -4.82 1.18 -14.82
C GLY A 59 -4.21 2.57 -14.99
N GLU A 60 -3.60 3.13 -13.94
CA GLU A 60 -3.14 4.52 -13.92
C GLU A 60 -1.61 4.66 -13.83
N SER A 61 -0.94 3.69 -13.20
CA SER A 61 0.49 3.75 -12.90
C SER A 61 1.36 3.88 -14.15
N GLY A 62 2.48 4.61 -14.03
CA GLY A 62 3.47 4.72 -15.11
C GLY A 62 2.98 5.56 -16.29
N THR A 63 2.14 6.56 -16.04
CA THR A 63 1.52 7.46 -17.03
C THR A 63 0.49 6.80 -17.97
N LEU A 64 0.14 5.53 -17.75
CA LEU A 64 -0.80 4.79 -18.60
C LEU A 64 -2.17 5.50 -18.73
N GLY A 65 -2.72 5.98 -17.62
CA GLY A 65 -4.02 6.66 -17.60
C GLY A 65 -4.08 7.91 -18.48
N VAL A 66 -2.97 8.65 -18.57
CA VAL A 66 -2.90 9.89 -19.37
C VAL A 66 -2.53 9.59 -20.82
N THR A 67 -1.64 8.63 -21.05
CA THR A 67 -1.11 8.31 -22.39
C THR A 67 -2.06 7.45 -23.22
N ARG A 68 -2.85 6.58 -22.59
CA ARG A 68 -3.78 5.63 -23.23
C ARG A 68 -5.12 5.54 -22.47
N PRO A 69 -5.89 6.63 -22.38
CA PRO A 69 -7.17 6.64 -21.66
C PRO A 69 -8.19 5.64 -22.24
N ASP A 70 -8.08 5.34 -23.54
CA ASP A 70 -8.87 4.34 -24.26
C ASP A 70 -8.70 2.92 -23.70
N ILE A 71 -7.49 2.58 -23.24
CA ILE A 71 -7.20 1.30 -22.60
C ILE A 71 -7.37 1.39 -21.09
N ALA A 72 -6.86 2.45 -20.46
CA ALA A 72 -6.81 2.60 -19.01
C ALA A 72 -8.18 2.48 -18.36
N THR A 73 -9.23 3.01 -19.00
CA THR A 73 -10.61 2.93 -18.53
C THR A 73 -11.07 1.48 -18.35
N GLN A 74 -10.77 0.58 -19.31
CA GLN A 74 -11.15 -0.83 -19.20
C GLN A 74 -10.35 -1.55 -18.10
N VAL A 75 -9.07 -1.23 -17.97
CA VAL A 75 -8.22 -1.76 -16.89
C VAL A 75 -8.75 -1.31 -15.53
N ARG A 76 -9.19 -0.05 -15.41
CA ARG A 76 -9.80 0.51 -14.21
C ARG A 76 -11.05 -0.26 -13.81
N PHE A 77 -11.99 -0.49 -14.73
CA PHE A 77 -13.18 -1.28 -14.43
C PHE A 77 -12.84 -2.69 -13.93
N ARG A 78 -11.84 -3.33 -14.52
CA ARG A 78 -11.42 -4.64 -14.04
C ARG A 78 -10.80 -4.58 -12.64
N LYS A 79 -10.02 -3.54 -12.34
CA LYS A 79 -9.42 -3.35 -11.03
C LYS A 79 -10.47 -3.08 -9.95
N GLU A 80 -11.44 -2.23 -10.26
CA GLU A 80 -12.58 -1.92 -9.40
C GLU A 80 -13.30 -3.19 -8.96
N GLN A 81 -13.60 -4.10 -9.89
CA GLN A 81 -14.20 -5.40 -9.57
C GLN A 81 -13.36 -6.22 -8.58
N GLU A 82 -12.03 -6.23 -8.71
CA GLU A 82 -11.16 -6.95 -7.76
C GLU A 82 -11.08 -6.25 -6.40
N ILE A 83 -11.21 -4.92 -6.34
CA ILE A 83 -11.29 -4.16 -5.09
C ILE A 83 -12.60 -4.47 -4.37
N VAL A 84 -13.75 -4.37 -5.05
CA VAL A 84 -15.07 -4.70 -4.48
C VAL A 84 -15.13 -6.16 -4.02
N LYS A 85 -14.56 -7.09 -4.80
CA LYS A 85 -14.43 -8.49 -4.38
C LYS A 85 -13.60 -8.63 -3.11
N GLY A 86 -12.47 -7.93 -3.04
CA GLY A 86 -11.61 -7.92 -1.86
C GLY A 86 -12.31 -7.35 -0.62
N GLU A 87 -13.00 -6.21 -0.77
CA GLU A 87 -13.84 -5.60 0.26
C GLU A 87 -14.84 -6.62 0.81
N ALA A 88 -15.61 -7.27 -0.08
CA ALA A 88 -16.61 -8.25 0.32
C ALA A 88 -16.01 -9.41 1.13
N LEU A 89 -14.82 -9.90 0.76
CA LEU A 89 -14.11 -10.93 1.52
C LEU A 89 -13.70 -10.46 2.91
N LEU A 90 -13.17 -9.23 3.03
CA LEU A 90 -12.78 -8.66 4.32
C LEU A 90 -13.99 -8.47 5.23
N ARG A 91 -15.10 -7.93 4.72
CA ARG A 91 -16.33 -7.75 5.50
C ARG A 91 -16.96 -9.10 5.90
N ALA A 92 -17.03 -10.06 4.98
CA ALA A 92 -17.57 -11.40 5.27
C ALA A 92 -16.75 -12.14 6.34
N SER A 93 -15.45 -11.88 6.44
CA SER A 93 -14.60 -12.43 7.49
C SER A 93 -14.76 -11.75 8.86
N GLY A 94 -15.50 -10.65 8.93
CA GLY A 94 -15.64 -9.81 10.14
C GLY A 94 -14.40 -8.99 10.47
N ALA A 95 -13.41 -8.94 9.56
CA ALA A 95 -12.17 -8.20 9.77
C ALA A 95 -12.29 -6.69 9.55
N VAL A 96 -13.36 -6.27 8.86
CA VAL A 96 -13.75 -4.86 8.65
C VAL A 96 -15.25 -4.75 8.90
N GLY A 97 -15.68 -3.80 9.73
CA GLY A 97 -17.09 -3.53 10.04
C GLY A 97 -17.87 -3.06 8.82
N ALA A 98 -19.22 -3.13 8.82
CA ALA A 98 -20.04 -2.89 7.63
C ALA A 98 -19.87 -1.49 6.98
N GLN A 99 -19.56 -0.46 7.78
CA GLN A 99 -19.41 0.93 7.33
C GLN A 99 -17.97 1.45 7.47
N GLU A 100 -17.03 0.59 7.88
CA GLU A 100 -15.64 0.99 8.03
C GLU A 100 -14.95 1.13 6.67
N ASN A 101 -14.05 2.10 6.58
CA ASN A 101 -13.17 2.27 5.44
C ASN A 101 -12.28 1.04 5.26
N VAL A 102 -11.99 0.71 4.01
CA VAL A 102 -11.05 -0.36 3.66
C VAL A 102 -9.76 0.27 3.22
N LYS A 103 -8.63 -0.22 3.74
CA LYS A 103 -7.31 0.24 3.32
C LYS A 103 -6.67 -0.73 2.33
N ILE A 104 -6.15 -0.21 1.23
CA ILE A 104 -5.34 -0.94 0.24
C ILE A 104 -3.89 -0.50 0.32
N LEU A 105 -3.00 -1.46 0.56
CA LEU A 105 -1.58 -1.22 0.67
C LEU A 105 -0.86 -1.59 -0.62
N THR A 106 0.21 -0.85 -0.95
CA THR A 106 1.11 -1.19 -2.05
C THR A 106 2.56 -0.83 -1.72
N SER A 107 3.50 -1.40 -2.48
CA SER A 107 4.94 -1.09 -2.41
C SER A 107 5.42 -0.23 -3.59
N CYS A 108 4.52 0.34 -4.40
CA CYS A 108 4.88 1.18 -5.54
C CYS A 108 4.22 2.57 -5.47
N PRO A 109 4.99 3.68 -5.51
CA PRO A 109 4.44 5.04 -5.48
C PRO A 109 3.52 5.35 -6.66
N SER A 110 3.85 4.85 -7.86
CA SER A 110 3.00 5.04 -9.05
C SER A 110 1.68 4.28 -8.93
N CYS A 111 1.70 3.09 -8.31
CA CYS A 111 0.46 2.37 -8.02
C CYS A 111 -0.36 3.11 -6.96
N LEU A 112 0.27 3.65 -5.91
CA LEU A 112 -0.40 4.43 -4.87
C LEU A 112 -1.17 5.61 -5.47
N GLN A 113 -0.53 6.39 -6.34
CA GLN A 113 -1.20 7.49 -7.05
C GLN A 113 -2.41 7.01 -7.86
N GLY A 114 -2.29 5.86 -8.53
CA GLY A 114 -3.40 5.26 -9.27
C GLY A 114 -4.53 4.75 -8.38
N LEU A 115 -4.19 4.10 -7.27
CA LEU A 115 -5.14 3.53 -6.33
C LEU A 115 -5.97 4.60 -5.61
N ASN A 116 -5.41 5.80 -5.40
CA ASN A 116 -6.16 6.95 -4.89
C ASN A 116 -7.36 7.34 -5.77
N ARG A 117 -7.40 6.95 -7.05
CA ARG A 117 -8.52 7.22 -7.96
C ARG A 117 -9.72 6.27 -7.78
N TYR A 118 -9.61 5.31 -6.86
CA TYR A 118 -10.66 4.35 -6.51
C TYR A 118 -11.31 4.64 -5.16
N GLN A 119 -11.04 5.82 -4.57
CA GLN A 119 -11.49 6.20 -3.22
C GLN A 119 -13.01 6.05 -3.03
N ASP A 120 -13.78 6.39 -4.07
CA ASP A 120 -15.25 6.41 -4.06
C ASP A 120 -15.89 5.16 -4.68
N ASP A 121 -15.09 4.15 -5.05
CA ASP A 121 -15.57 2.98 -5.79
C ASP A 121 -16.02 1.82 -4.87
N LEU A 122 -15.97 1.99 -3.54
CA LEU A 122 -16.47 0.97 -2.61
C LEU A 122 -17.99 1.03 -2.46
N GLN A 123 -18.57 -0.11 -2.08
CA GLN A 123 -20.00 -0.16 -1.76
C GLN A 123 -20.31 0.49 -0.41
N ASN A 124 -19.38 0.42 0.54
CA ASN A 124 -19.51 1.02 1.87
C ASN A 124 -18.19 1.67 2.30
N GLY A 125 -18.26 2.84 2.93
CA GLY A 125 -17.06 3.59 3.33
C GLY A 125 -16.17 3.99 2.15
N LEU A 126 -14.97 4.49 2.45
CA LEU A 126 -13.98 4.90 1.45
C LEU A 126 -12.89 3.85 1.29
N LEU A 127 -12.32 3.78 0.08
CA LEU A 127 -11.04 3.11 -0.13
C LEU A 127 -9.90 4.07 0.20
N GLU A 128 -9.11 3.72 1.22
CA GLU A 128 -7.88 4.45 1.54
C GLU A 128 -6.69 3.72 0.92
N ALA A 129 -5.92 4.37 0.05
CA ALA A 129 -4.69 3.79 -0.45
C ALA A 129 -3.48 4.32 0.34
N ASP A 130 -2.57 3.44 0.71
CA ASP A 130 -1.34 3.84 1.39
C ASP A 130 -0.14 2.97 0.98
N TYR A 131 1.05 3.45 1.28
CA TYR A 131 2.29 2.71 1.11
C TYR A 131 2.58 1.88 2.36
N ILE A 132 3.00 0.63 2.21
CA ILE A 132 3.14 -0.31 3.35
C ILE A 132 4.04 0.29 4.46
N VAL A 133 5.21 0.85 4.13
CA VAL A 133 6.09 1.44 5.16
C VAL A 133 5.52 2.68 5.83
N VAL A 134 4.66 3.45 5.14
CA VAL A 134 4.01 4.65 5.69
C VAL A 134 2.94 4.24 6.69
N GLU A 135 2.11 3.26 6.34
CA GLU A 135 1.13 2.67 7.26
C GLU A 135 1.85 2.09 8.49
N MET A 136 2.95 1.37 8.29
CA MET A 136 3.73 0.84 9.41
C MET A 136 4.31 1.95 10.29
N ALA A 137 4.91 2.98 9.70
CA ALA A 137 5.45 4.11 10.44
C ALA A 137 4.37 4.79 11.28
N ARG A 138 3.19 5.06 10.71
CA ARG A 138 2.05 5.64 11.44
C ARG A 138 1.61 4.77 12.62
N LYS A 139 1.55 3.45 12.44
CA LYS A 139 1.13 2.51 13.50
C LYS A 139 2.18 2.32 14.59
N ILE A 140 3.47 2.42 14.27
CA ILE A 140 4.57 2.22 15.22
C ILE A 140 4.94 3.52 15.94
N LEU A 141 5.03 4.62 15.20
CA LEU A 141 5.56 5.90 15.66
C LEU A 141 4.46 6.93 15.97
N GLY A 142 3.20 6.64 15.64
CA GLY A 142 2.04 7.51 15.85
C GLY A 142 1.72 8.39 14.65
N GLU A 143 0.57 9.08 14.69
CA GLU A 143 0.05 9.89 13.58
C GLU A 143 0.97 11.05 13.18
N ASN A 144 1.69 11.63 14.16
CA ASN A 144 2.60 12.76 13.95
C ASN A 144 4.02 12.37 13.53
N TRP A 145 4.26 11.10 13.20
CA TRP A 145 5.60 10.58 12.92
C TRP A 145 6.37 11.38 11.85
N MET A 146 5.67 11.83 10.80
CA MET A 146 6.30 12.51 9.66
C MET A 146 6.73 13.94 10.01
N PRO A 147 5.84 14.82 10.53
CA PRO A 147 6.27 16.15 11.01
C PRO A 147 7.43 16.08 12.00
N GLU A 148 7.35 15.19 12.98
CA GLU A 148 8.40 15.04 13.99
C GLU A 148 9.72 14.52 13.40
N TYR A 149 9.65 13.59 12.44
CA TYR A 149 10.82 13.12 11.72
C TYR A 149 11.50 14.25 10.95
N VAL A 150 10.72 15.07 10.22
CA VAL A 150 11.23 16.21 9.44
C VAL A 150 11.86 17.26 10.36
N GLU A 151 11.23 17.58 11.49
CA GLU A 151 11.78 18.52 12.47
C GLU A 151 13.13 18.04 13.01
N ARG A 152 13.23 16.79 13.46
CA ARG A 152 14.48 16.20 13.96
C ARG A 152 15.57 16.15 12.88
N ALA A 153 15.21 15.77 11.65
CA ALA A 153 16.15 15.73 10.53
C ALA A 153 16.69 17.12 10.19
N ASN A 154 15.81 18.14 10.17
CA ASN A 154 16.20 19.53 9.95
C ASN A 154 17.10 20.09 11.05
N ALA A 155 16.82 19.76 12.31
CA ALA A 155 17.63 20.18 13.46
C ALA A 155 19.05 19.58 13.43
N GLY A 156 19.22 18.38 12.85
CA GLY A 156 20.51 17.72 12.68
C GLY A 156 21.37 18.23 11.52
N GLY A 157 20.90 19.23 10.76
CA GLY A 157 21.59 19.75 9.59
C GLY A 157 21.42 18.84 8.38
N ILE A 158 20.28 18.96 7.68
CA ILE A 158 20.19 18.41 6.32
C ILE A 158 21.19 19.20 5.47
N GLU A 159 22.27 18.54 5.02
CA GLU A 159 23.06 19.07 3.91
C GLU A 159 22.13 19.23 2.72
N ARG A 160 21.71 20.48 2.48
CA ARG A 160 20.87 20.81 1.35
C ARG A 160 21.73 20.69 0.10
N VAL A 161 21.59 19.60 -0.64
CA VAL A 161 21.96 19.58 -2.05
C VAL A 161 20.93 20.46 -2.77
N LEU A 162 21.21 21.76 -2.79
CA LEU A 162 20.48 22.73 -3.60
C LEU A 162 20.60 22.29 -5.06
N VAL A 163 19.46 22.16 -5.75
CA VAL A 163 19.37 22.12 -7.22
C VAL A 163 18.69 23.41 -7.66
#